data_AF-A0A4P5ZFH8-F1
#
_entry.id   AF-A0A4P5ZFH8-F1
#
_cell.length_a   1.000
_cell.length_b   1.000
_cell.length_c   1.000
_cell.angle_alpha   90.00
_cell.angle_beta   90.00
_cell.angle_gamma   90.00
#
_symmetry.space_group_name_H-M   'P 1'
#
loop_
_entity.id
_entity.type
_entity.pdbx_description
1 polymer ?
#
loop_
_entity_poly.entity_id
_entity_poly.type
_entity_poly.pdbx_seq_one_letter_code
_entity_poly.pdbx_strand_id
1 'polypeptide(L)'
;MLLVEKHIIKASNRHFKEIDKMSFLSKNLFNSALYICRQAFLNEQKIPSFNNLYHQLKTGIDYKALPSKVSQLVIKQVSNSFNSYIKSLTAYKADSTKFLGKPKLPRYKDKKSGRNILTFNYQAVSKTWLSKGFAVPSGLHLKLKTQISALQEVRLIPKGRFYVAEIVYEQEAPKVEINNRIAAVDIGLNNLATVGSNCPDFQPFIVCGKALKSCNQQYNKVKAKSQSQLPTDRFYSHKIEALTNKRNAKMDYYLHTSSRFIIDQLVKQDVKHLIIGKNDNWKQNLNLGKQNNQSFTSIPHARFIQQLDYKAQLVGIKVTVTEESYTSKCSFLDFEPIQKQVEYLGKRVKRGLFKASNGKKYNADLNGSLNILRKVVGDSVFDGKLIERLVVSPVRVKPYQAGCLDICP
;
A
#
# COMPACT_ATOMS: atom_id res chain seq x y z
N MET A 1 1.55 16.16 6.06
CA MET A 1 1.56 14.89 5.30
C MET A 1 0.41 14.85 4.31
N LEU A 2 0.53 14.13 3.19
CA LEU A 2 -0.56 14.00 2.21
C LEU A 2 -1.46 12.79 2.53
N LEU A 3 -2.77 13.04 2.60
CA LEU A 3 -3.80 12.04 2.81
C LEU A 3 -4.76 11.97 1.63
N VAL A 4 -5.56 10.90 1.60
CA VAL A 4 -6.51 10.63 0.51
C VAL A 4 -7.86 10.19 1.07
N GLU A 5 -8.90 10.96 0.75
CA GLU A 5 -10.29 10.54 0.88
C GLU A 5 -10.74 9.87 -0.43
N LYS A 6 -11.52 8.78 -0.34
CA LYS A 6 -11.92 7.97 -1.50
C LYS A 6 -13.42 7.88 -1.68
N HIS A 7 -13.86 8.07 -2.91
CA HIS A 7 -15.24 7.90 -3.38
C HIS A 7 -15.29 6.87 -4.50
N ILE A 8 -16.29 5.97 -4.47
CA ILE A 8 -16.49 4.99 -5.55
C ILE A 8 -17.61 5.49 -6.47
N ILE A 9 -17.28 5.65 -7.75
CA ILE A 9 -18.22 6.04 -8.79
C ILE A 9 -18.51 4.82 -9.66
N LYS A 10 -19.63 4.15 -9.38
CA LYS A 10 -20.10 2.97 -10.12
C LYS A 10 -20.59 3.35 -11.53
N ALA A 11 -20.61 2.37 -12.43
CA ALA A 11 -21.19 2.53 -13.77
C ALA A 11 -22.66 3.00 -13.78
N SER A 12 -23.42 2.73 -12.72
CA SER A 12 -24.80 3.17 -12.55
C SER A 12 -24.93 4.66 -12.15
N ASN A 13 -23.84 5.33 -11.79
CA ASN A 13 -23.88 6.75 -11.47
C ASN A 13 -24.21 7.58 -12.72
N ARG A 14 -25.14 8.53 -12.60
CA ARG A 14 -25.58 9.39 -13.71
C ARG A 14 -24.43 10.14 -14.42
N HIS A 15 -23.35 10.46 -13.69
CA HIS A 15 -22.17 11.16 -14.22
C HIS A 15 -21.09 10.23 -14.78
N PHE A 16 -21.27 8.91 -14.72
CA PHE A 16 -20.25 7.94 -15.14
C PHE A 16 -19.87 8.12 -16.61
N LYS A 17 -20.86 8.27 -17.51
CA LYS A 17 -20.62 8.42 -18.95
C LYS A 17 -19.79 9.67 -19.29
N GLU A 18 -20.03 10.76 -18.56
CA GLU A 18 -19.30 12.02 -18.72
C GLU A 18 -17.83 11.87 -18.30
N ILE A 19 -17.60 11.28 -17.12
CA ILE A 19 -16.26 10.97 -16.60
C ILE A 19 -15.51 10.05 -17.55
N ASP A 20 -16.18 9.00 -18.04
CA ASP A 20 -15.58 8.01 -18.91
C ASP A 20 -15.19 8.60 -20.27
N LYS A 21 -16.04 9.47 -20.83
CA LYS A 21 -15.73 10.24 -22.04
C LYS A 21 -14.50 11.12 -21.84
N MET A 22 -14.44 11.90 -20.75
CA MET A 22 -13.29 12.75 -20.45
C MET A 22 -12.00 11.93 -20.24
N SER A 23 -12.09 10.78 -19.58
CA SER A 23 -10.96 9.86 -19.37
C SER A 23 -10.45 9.24 -20.67
N PHE A 24 -11.33 8.97 -21.63
CA PHE A 24 -10.96 8.55 -22.98
C PHE A 24 -10.25 9.66 -23.78
N LEU A 25 -10.75 10.89 -23.73
CA LEU A 25 -10.10 12.04 -24.37
C LEU A 25 -8.72 12.32 -23.76
N SER A 26 -8.61 12.23 -22.43
CA SER A 26 -7.32 12.29 -21.71
C SER A 26 -6.36 11.18 -22.15
N LYS A 27 -6.85 9.99 -22.44
CA LYS A 27 -6.03 8.92 -23.01
C LYS A 27 -5.50 9.27 -24.40
N ASN A 28 -6.27 9.93 -25.26
CA ASN A 28 -5.79 10.35 -26.57
C ASN A 28 -4.64 11.33 -26.44
N LEU A 29 -4.83 12.41 -25.67
CA LEU A 29 -3.77 13.39 -25.40
C LEU A 29 -2.52 12.75 -24.76
N PHE A 30 -2.72 11.83 -23.81
CA PHE A 30 -1.62 11.07 -23.21
C PHE A 30 -0.83 10.29 -24.26
N ASN A 31 -1.51 9.56 -25.14
CA ASN A 31 -0.85 8.79 -26.20
C ASN A 31 -0.16 9.69 -27.23
N SER A 32 -0.74 10.85 -27.57
CA SER A 32 -0.16 11.83 -28.49
C SER A 32 1.13 12.44 -27.92
N ALA A 33 1.12 12.88 -26.65
CA ALA A 33 2.33 13.34 -25.97
C ALA A 33 3.38 12.24 -25.82
N LEU A 34 2.93 11.02 -25.46
CA LEU A 34 3.80 9.86 -25.33
C LEU A 34 4.47 9.48 -26.66
N TYR A 35 3.76 9.62 -27.78
CA TYR A 35 4.30 9.36 -29.10
C TYR A 35 5.51 10.24 -29.38
N ILE A 36 5.40 11.55 -29.14
CA ILE A 36 6.49 12.50 -29.35
C ILE A 36 7.71 12.12 -28.49
N CYS A 37 7.52 11.84 -27.20
CA CYS A 37 8.62 11.40 -26.32
C CYS A 37 9.27 10.09 -26.78
N ARG A 38 8.46 9.13 -27.27
CA ARG A 38 8.97 7.85 -27.77
C ARG A 38 9.76 8.01 -29.06
N GLN A 39 9.29 8.82 -30.01
CA GLN A 39 10.03 9.09 -31.25
C GLN A 39 11.37 9.75 -30.94
N ALA A 40 11.39 10.77 -30.07
CA ALA A 40 12.64 11.38 -29.63
C ALA A 40 13.59 10.35 -29.00
N PHE A 41 13.09 9.48 -28.12
CA PHE A 41 13.89 8.43 -27.49
C PHE A 41 14.45 7.42 -28.50
N LEU A 42 13.63 6.95 -29.45
CA LEU A 42 14.03 5.95 -30.44
C LEU A 42 15.02 6.50 -31.47
N ASN A 43 14.95 7.79 -31.76
CA ASN A 43 15.86 8.49 -32.67
C ASN A 43 17.06 9.12 -31.95
N GLU A 44 17.30 8.77 -30.68
CA GLU A 44 18.41 9.27 -29.85
C GLU A 44 18.44 10.80 -29.71
N GLN A 45 17.28 11.44 -29.83
CA GLN A 45 17.10 12.87 -29.66
C GLN A 45 16.82 13.24 -28.21
N LYS A 46 17.04 14.52 -27.88
CA LYS A 46 16.68 15.08 -26.57
C LYS A 46 15.18 14.90 -26.32
N ILE A 47 14.85 14.23 -25.20
CA ILE A 47 13.44 14.05 -24.80
C ILE A 47 12.81 15.43 -24.55
N PRO A 48 11.66 15.73 -25.19
CA PRO A 48 10.97 16.99 -24.98
C PRO A 48 10.59 17.22 -23.52
N SER A 49 10.85 18.44 -23.02
CA SER A 49 10.39 18.85 -21.70
C SER A 49 8.86 19.03 -21.69
N PHE A 50 8.29 19.18 -20.49
CA PHE A 50 6.88 19.56 -20.32
C PHE A 50 6.50 20.79 -21.16
N ASN A 51 7.35 21.84 -21.13
CA ASN A 51 7.08 23.07 -21.88
C ASN A 51 7.09 22.81 -23.39
N ASN A 52 8.07 22.04 -23.89
CA ASN A 52 8.12 21.70 -25.32
C ASN A 52 6.86 20.94 -25.75
N LEU A 53 6.45 19.92 -24.99
CA LEU A 53 5.23 19.15 -25.29
C LEU A 53 3.98 20.03 -25.23
N TYR A 54 3.87 20.91 -24.24
CA TYR A 54 2.78 21.87 -24.11
C TYR A 54 2.68 22.75 -25.36
N HIS A 55 3.77 23.39 -25.78
CA HIS A 55 3.75 24.27 -26.94
C HIS A 55 3.45 23.54 -28.25
N GLN A 56 3.89 22.30 -28.41
CA GLN A 56 3.58 21.47 -29.59
C GLN A 56 2.11 21.02 -29.63
N LEU A 57 1.51 20.71 -28.47
CA LEU A 57 0.19 20.09 -28.41
C LEU A 57 -0.96 21.09 -28.15
N LYS A 58 -0.68 22.28 -27.61
CA LYS A 58 -1.73 23.22 -27.14
C LYS A 58 -2.76 23.64 -28.20
N THR A 59 -2.37 23.64 -29.49
CA THR A 59 -3.27 23.99 -30.59
C THR A 59 -4.02 22.80 -31.17
N GLY A 60 -3.60 21.57 -30.83
CA GLY A 60 -4.11 20.32 -31.36
C GLY A 60 -5.49 19.93 -30.83
N ILE A 61 -6.16 19.05 -31.58
CA ILE A 61 -7.53 18.60 -31.29
C ILE A 61 -7.64 17.90 -29.93
N ASP A 62 -6.66 17.05 -29.58
CA ASP A 62 -6.65 16.31 -28.32
C ASP A 62 -6.50 17.21 -27.09
N TYR A 63 -5.73 18.30 -27.21
CA TYR A 63 -5.55 19.26 -26.12
C TYR A 63 -6.82 20.09 -25.90
N LYS A 64 -7.42 20.57 -26.99
CA LYS A 64 -8.65 21.38 -26.97
C LYS A 64 -9.90 20.58 -26.58
N ALA A 65 -9.85 19.25 -26.67
CA ALA A 65 -10.94 18.36 -26.25
C ALA A 65 -11.12 18.27 -24.72
N LEU A 66 -10.24 18.89 -23.94
CA LEU A 66 -10.27 18.89 -22.48
C LEU A 66 -10.12 20.32 -21.94
N PRO A 67 -10.58 20.59 -20.70
CA PRO A 67 -10.26 21.85 -20.03
C PRO A 67 -8.74 22.04 -19.95
N SER A 68 -8.25 23.23 -20.30
CA SER A 68 -6.81 23.47 -20.51
C SER A 68 -5.93 23.04 -19.32
N LYS A 69 -6.40 23.25 -18.08
CA LYS A 69 -5.68 22.81 -16.86
C LYS A 69 -5.55 21.29 -16.78
N VAL A 70 -6.60 20.56 -17.16
CA VAL A 70 -6.59 19.09 -17.21
C VAL A 70 -5.62 18.63 -18.30
N SER A 71 -5.64 19.24 -19.48
CA SER A 71 -4.73 18.94 -20.58
C SER A 71 -3.25 19.11 -20.18
N GLN A 72 -2.91 20.19 -19.50
CA GLN A 72 -1.56 20.41 -18.98
C GLN A 72 -1.15 19.32 -17.98
N LEU A 73 -2.05 18.92 -17.08
CA LEU A 73 -1.75 17.84 -16.12
C LEU A 73 -1.55 16.49 -16.82
N VAL A 74 -2.26 16.21 -17.92
CA VAL A 74 -2.03 15.00 -18.74
C VAL A 74 -0.64 15.02 -19.38
N ILE A 75 -0.21 16.15 -19.94
CA ILE A 75 1.16 16.28 -20.49
C ILE A 75 2.19 16.10 -19.37
N LYS A 76 1.95 16.67 -18.19
CA LYS A 76 2.83 16.50 -17.01
C LYS A 76 2.92 15.05 -16.56
N GLN A 77 1.84 14.27 -16.65
CA GLN A 77 1.88 12.82 -16.38
C GLN A 77 2.87 12.10 -17.31
N VAL A 78 2.86 12.43 -18.61
CA VAL A 78 3.78 11.84 -19.59
C VAL A 78 5.22 12.25 -19.30
N SER A 79 5.49 13.54 -19.08
CA SER A 79 6.83 14.03 -18.73
C SER A 79 7.38 13.35 -17.48
N ASN A 80 6.57 13.22 -16.41
CA ASN A 80 6.97 12.53 -15.19
C ASN A 80 7.26 11.05 -15.45
N SER A 81 6.39 10.36 -16.20
CA SER A 81 6.59 8.94 -16.52
C SER A 81 7.87 8.71 -17.33
N PHE A 82 8.20 9.60 -18.27
CA PHE A 82 9.43 9.51 -19.05
C PHE A 82 10.67 9.82 -18.21
N ASN A 83 10.63 10.88 -17.41
CA ASN A 83 11.73 11.24 -16.51
C ASN A 83 12.04 10.11 -15.53
N SER A 84 11.01 9.48 -14.95
CA SER A 84 11.18 8.28 -14.12
C SER A 84 11.82 7.12 -14.89
N TYR A 85 11.38 6.87 -16.12
CA TYR A 85 11.97 5.83 -16.97
C TYR A 85 13.45 6.08 -17.24
N ILE A 86 13.84 7.30 -17.62
CA ILE A 86 15.24 7.67 -17.87
C ILE A 86 16.08 7.50 -16.60
N LYS A 87 15.60 8.00 -15.44
CA LYS A 87 16.28 7.81 -14.15
C LYS A 87 16.50 6.33 -13.83
N SER A 88 15.47 5.50 -14.01
CA SER A 88 15.59 4.05 -13.81
C SER A 88 16.56 3.40 -14.79
N LEU A 89 16.56 3.81 -16.06
CA LEU A 89 17.46 3.29 -17.08
C LEU A 89 18.92 3.65 -16.79
N THR A 90 19.19 4.89 -16.37
CA THR A 90 20.53 5.34 -15.97
C THR A 90 21.03 4.55 -14.76
N ALA A 91 20.20 4.42 -13.72
CA ALA A 91 20.53 3.62 -12.55
C ALA A 91 20.78 2.13 -12.90
N TYR A 92 19.97 1.56 -13.81
CA TYR A 92 20.16 0.19 -14.30
C TYR A 92 21.47 0.02 -15.07
N LYS A 93 21.86 1.00 -15.89
CA LYS A 93 23.13 0.98 -16.61
C LYS A 93 24.34 1.09 -15.67
N ALA A 94 24.20 1.86 -14.59
CA ALA A 94 25.24 2.00 -13.57
C ALA A 94 25.39 0.74 -12.72
N ASP A 95 24.28 0.12 -12.34
CA ASP A 95 24.25 -1.09 -11.52
C ASP A 95 22.97 -1.89 -11.77
N SER A 96 23.10 -2.95 -12.57
CA SER A 96 21.97 -3.80 -12.96
C SER A 96 21.50 -4.71 -11.82
N THR A 97 22.34 -4.95 -10.81
CA THR A 97 22.04 -5.88 -9.69
C THR A 97 20.95 -5.34 -8.76
N LYS A 98 20.74 -4.02 -8.76
CA LYS A 98 19.66 -3.34 -8.03
C LYS A 98 18.27 -3.54 -8.66
N PHE A 99 18.19 -4.18 -9.82
CA PHE A 99 16.97 -4.35 -10.58
C PHE A 99 16.68 -5.81 -10.86
N LEU A 100 15.40 -6.16 -10.86
CA LEU A 100 14.93 -7.52 -11.19
C LEU A 100 14.74 -7.73 -12.70
N GLY A 101 15.07 -6.71 -13.49
CA GLY A 101 14.93 -6.71 -14.92
C GLY A 101 15.08 -5.30 -15.47
N LYS A 102 15.39 -5.23 -16.77
CA LYS A 102 15.61 -3.97 -17.47
C LYS A 102 14.35 -3.07 -17.39
N PRO A 103 14.49 -1.78 -17.03
CA PRO A 103 13.40 -0.81 -17.08
C PRO A 103 12.72 -0.80 -18.45
N LYS A 104 11.38 -0.81 -18.46
CA LYS A 104 10.59 -0.86 -19.69
C LYS A 104 10.12 0.53 -20.08
N LEU A 105 10.24 0.84 -21.37
CA LEU A 105 9.76 2.10 -21.95
C LEU A 105 8.25 2.27 -21.69
N PRO A 106 7.76 3.47 -21.33
CA PRO A 106 6.34 3.71 -21.09
C PRO A 106 5.50 3.33 -22.30
N ARG A 107 4.41 2.60 -22.06
CA ARG A 107 3.55 2.02 -23.10
C ARG A 107 2.34 2.89 -23.39
N TYR A 108 1.90 2.85 -24.65
CA TYR A 108 0.61 3.42 -25.03
C TYR A 108 -0.52 2.72 -24.27
N LYS A 109 -1.55 3.50 -23.98
CA LYS A 109 -2.84 2.98 -23.54
C LYS A 109 -3.60 2.45 -24.74
N ASP A 110 -4.47 1.46 -24.51
CA ASP A 110 -5.25 0.84 -25.57
C ASP A 110 -6.07 1.87 -26.37
N LYS A 111 -6.13 1.68 -27.69
CA LYS A 111 -6.72 2.66 -28.61
C LYS A 111 -8.23 2.80 -28.40
N LYS A 112 -8.96 1.70 -28.11
CA LYS A 112 -10.43 1.69 -28.02
C LYS A 112 -10.93 1.71 -26.57
N SER A 113 -10.42 0.77 -25.77
CA SER A 113 -10.82 0.54 -24.38
C SER A 113 -9.98 1.29 -23.35
N GLY A 114 -8.86 1.90 -23.76
CA GLY A 114 -7.95 2.60 -22.85
C GLY A 114 -8.58 3.82 -22.19
N ARG A 115 -8.24 4.04 -20.92
CA ARG A 115 -8.64 5.18 -20.10
C ARG A 115 -7.42 5.78 -19.40
N ASN A 116 -7.41 7.10 -19.21
CA ASN A 116 -6.36 7.78 -18.47
C ASN A 116 -6.86 8.34 -17.13
N ILE A 117 -5.95 8.45 -16.17
CA ILE A 117 -6.25 9.13 -14.92
C ILE A 117 -6.49 10.62 -15.19
N LEU A 118 -7.63 11.12 -14.69
CA LEU A 118 -7.92 12.55 -14.71
C LEU A 118 -7.43 13.15 -13.41
N THR A 119 -6.60 14.18 -13.49
CA THR A 119 -6.13 14.93 -12.33
C THR A 119 -6.62 16.35 -12.44
N PHE A 120 -7.18 16.86 -11.35
CA PHE A 120 -7.66 18.23 -11.21
C PHE A 120 -6.94 18.83 -10.01
N ASN A 121 -6.05 19.80 -10.22
CA ASN A 121 -5.46 20.52 -9.09
C ASN A 121 -6.53 21.37 -8.37
N TYR A 122 -6.19 21.92 -7.21
CA TYR A 122 -7.10 22.77 -6.43
C TYR A 122 -7.74 23.92 -7.25
N GLN A 123 -7.05 24.43 -8.28
CA GLN A 123 -7.55 25.49 -9.16
C GLN A 123 -8.55 25.00 -10.23
N ALA A 124 -8.64 23.69 -10.43
CA ALA A 124 -9.58 23.02 -11.32
C ALA A 124 -10.74 22.39 -10.52
N VAL A 125 -10.93 22.80 -9.27
CA VAL A 125 -12.07 22.43 -8.42
C VAL A 125 -12.83 23.69 -8.02
N SER A 126 -14.17 23.63 -8.04
CA SER A 126 -15.00 24.79 -7.70
C SER A 126 -14.89 25.16 -6.22
N LYS A 127 -14.36 26.35 -5.92
CA LYS A 127 -14.30 26.90 -4.55
C LYS A 127 -15.68 27.09 -3.92
N THR A 128 -16.65 27.56 -4.69
CA THR A 128 -18.04 27.80 -4.24
C THR A 128 -18.75 26.52 -3.83
N TRP A 129 -18.49 25.41 -4.51
CA TRP A 129 -19.04 24.12 -4.10
C TRP A 129 -18.24 23.49 -2.96
N LEU A 130 -16.93 23.71 -2.91
CA LEU A 130 -16.08 23.20 -1.84
C LEU A 130 -16.49 23.76 -0.48
N SER A 131 -16.80 25.06 -0.40
CA SER A 131 -17.34 25.68 0.83
C SER A 131 -18.71 25.12 1.24
N LYS A 132 -19.45 24.51 0.32
CA LYS A 132 -20.72 23.81 0.57
C LYS A 132 -20.54 22.32 0.86
N GLY A 133 -19.31 21.84 1.06
CA GLY A 133 -18.99 20.44 1.34
C GLY A 133 -18.95 19.53 0.12
N PHE A 134 -18.70 20.08 -1.08
CA PHE A 134 -18.60 19.31 -2.32
C PHE A 134 -17.36 19.65 -3.15
N ALA A 135 -16.52 18.65 -3.41
CA ALA A 135 -15.48 18.77 -4.44
C ALA A 135 -16.11 18.53 -5.83
N VAL A 136 -16.11 19.59 -6.66
CA VAL A 136 -16.65 19.57 -8.03
C VAL A 136 -15.54 19.87 -9.04
N PRO A 137 -15.02 18.85 -9.75
CA PRO A 137 -13.97 19.03 -10.75
C PRO A 137 -14.45 19.81 -11.98
N SER A 138 -13.58 20.64 -12.56
CA SER A 138 -13.90 21.48 -13.71
C SER A 138 -14.28 20.65 -14.94
N GLY A 139 -15.36 21.05 -15.63
CA GLY A 139 -15.83 20.35 -16.83
C GLY A 139 -16.55 19.04 -16.55
N LEU A 140 -16.88 18.76 -15.28
CA LEU A 140 -17.72 17.63 -14.87
C LEU A 140 -18.86 18.12 -13.96
N HIS A 141 -20.01 17.46 -14.05
CA HIS A 141 -21.15 17.73 -13.16
C HIS A 141 -21.12 16.87 -11.88
N LEU A 142 -19.99 16.21 -11.63
CA LEU A 142 -19.78 15.32 -10.50
C LEU A 142 -19.62 16.12 -9.20
N LYS A 143 -20.50 15.83 -8.21
CA LYS A 143 -20.39 16.34 -6.85
C LYS A 143 -19.89 15.25 -5.91
N LEU A 144 -18.71 15.44 -5.33
CA LEU A 144 -18.14 14.54 -4.33
C LEU A 144 -18.31 15.16 -2.94
N LYS A 145 -19.14 14.56 -2.09
CA LYS A 145 -19.34 15.05 -0.71
C LYS A 145 -18.03 14.89 0.07
N THR A 146 -17.56 15.95 0.72
CA THR A 146 -16.32 15.90 1.50
C THR A 146 -16.38 16.91 2.64
N GLN A 147 -15.62 16.64 3.72
CA GLN A 147 -15.41 17.59 4.82
C GLN A 147 -14.08 18.35 4.68
N ILE A 148 -13.33 18.08 3.62
CA ILE A 148 -12.04 18.71 3.36
C ILE A 148 -12.25 20.12 2.80
N SER A 149 -11.79 21.13 3.53
CA SER A 149 -11.86 22.54 3.14
C SER A 149 -10.73 22.95 2.19
N ALA A 150 -9.54 22.36 2.36
CA ALA A 150 -8.36 22.64 1.56
C ALA A 150 -7.81 21.34 0.95
N LEU A 151 -8.04 21.14 -0.35
CA LEU A 151 -7.52 20.01 -1.12
C LEU A 151 -6.38 20.46 -2.05
N GLN A 152 -5.48 19.54 -2.35
CA GLN A 152 -4.38 19.71 -3.29
C GLN A 152 -4.79 19.32 -4.71
N GLU A 153 -5.43 18.15 -4.84
CA GLU A 153 -5.93 17.64 -6.12
C GLU A 153 -7.09 16.67 -5.94
N VAL A 154 -7.92 16.54 -6.98
CA VAL A 154 -8.88 15.45 -7.15
C VAL A 154 -8.40 14.57 -8.30
N ARG A 155 -8.33 13.26 -8.09
CA ARG A 155 -7.96 12.27 -9.10
C ARG A 155 -9.12 11.33 -9.40
N LEU A 156 -9.48 11.15 -10.67
CA LEU A 156 -10.43 10.13 -11.09
C LEU A 156 -9.66 8.97 -11.72
N ILE A 157 -9.57 7.86 -11.00
CA ILE A 157 -8.77 6.69 -11.38
C ILE A 157 -9.67 5.61 -11.98
N PRO A 158 -9.52 5.26 -13.26
CA PRO A 158 -10.28 4.18 -13.87
C PRO A 158 -9.89 2.82 -13.26
N LYS A 159 -10.88 2.02 -12.86
CA LYS A 159 -10.74 0.64 -12.33
C LYS A 159 -11.60 -0.35 -13.12
N GLY A 160 -11.60 -0.21 -14.45
CA GLY A 160 -12.45 -0.98 -15.35
C GLY A 160 -13.87 -0.39 -15.36
N ARG A 161 -14.80 -1.01 -14.62
CA ARG A 161 -16.24 -0.64 -14.63
C ARG A 161 -16.65 0.41 -13.59
N PHE A 162 -15.70 0.98 -12.87
CA PHE A 162 -15.93 2.06 -11.92
C PHE A 162 -14.72 3.00 -11.87
N TYR A 163 -14.93 4.18 -11.32
CA TYR A 163 -13.84 5.12 -10.99
C TYR A 163 -13.68 5.20 -9.48
N VAL A 164 -12.42 5.30 -9.04
CA VAL A 164 -12.11 5.76 -7.68
C VAL A 164 -11.78 7.23 -7.79
N ALA A 165 -12.61 8.07 -7.18
CA ALA A 165 -12.34 9.48 -6.98
C ALA A 165 -11.52 9.63 -5.70
N GLU A 166 -10.30 10.15 -5.82
CA GLU A 166 -9.40 10.44 -4.71
C GLU A 166 -9.34 11.95 -4.50
N ILE A 167 -9.72 12.42 -3.31
CA ILE A 167 -9.50 13.80 -2.88
C ILE A 167 -8.22 13.80 -2.05
N VAL A 168 -7.18 14.44 -2.58
CA VAL A 168 -5.86 14.52 -1.95
C VAL A 168 -5.77 15.83 -1.20
N TYR A 169 -5.37 15.78 0.06
CA TYR A 169 -5.27 16.94 0.93
C TYR A 169 -4.07 16.82 1.85
N GLU A 170 -3.64 17.96 2.38
CA GLU A 170 -2.58 18.01 3.36
C GLU A 170 -3.18 18.08 4.77
N GLN A 171 -2.59 17.31 5.67
CA GLN A 171 -2.90 17.35 7.10
C GLN A 171 -1.61 17.43 7.88
N GLU A 172 -1.54 18.37 8.82
CA GLU A 172 -0.43 18.46 9.76
C GLU A 172 -0.47 17.29 10.74
N ALA A 173 0.69 16.67 10.94
CA ALA A 173 0.82 15.63 11.95
C ALA A 173 0.99 16.30 13.33
N PRO A 174 0.35 15.82 14.39
CA PRO A 174 0.66 16.27 15.74
C PRO A 174 2.15 16.05 16.04
N LYS A 175 2.72 16.90 16.90
CA LYS A 175 4.09 16.72 17.40
C LYS A 175 4.18 15.38 18.13
N VAL A 176 5.24 14.63 17.85
CA VAL A 176 5.51 13.37 18.54
C VAL A 176 6.09 13.69 19.90
N GLU A 177 5.36 13.33 20.95
CA GLU A 177 5.89 13.27 22.31
C GLU A 177 6.51 11.90 22.51
N ILE A 178 7.84 11.83 22.66
CA ILE A 178 8.53 10.56 22.88
C ILE A 178 8.42 10.19 24.36
N ASN A 179 8.00 8.97 24.65
CA ASN A 179 8.09 8.36 25.97
C ASN A 179 8.82 7.01 25.89
N ASN A 180 8.99 6.36 27.04
CA ASN A 180 9.66 5.06 27.12
C ASN A 180 8.75 3.87 26.77
N ARG A 181 7.53 4.10 26.27
CA ARG A 181 6.56 3.05 25.90
C ARG A 181 6.67 2.78 24.41
N ILE A 182 7.25 1.63 24.10
CA ILE A 182 7.63 1.25 22.74
C ILE A 182 6.93 -0.06 22.41
N ALA A 183 6.35 -0.16 21.23
CA ALA A 183 5.82 -1.40 20.70
C ALA A 183 6.54 -1.79 19.41
N ALA A 184 6.58 -3.08 19.14
CA ALA A 184 7.07 -3.63 17.89
C ALA A 184 5.98 -4.46 17.21
N VAL A 185 6.03 -4.52 15.88
CA VAL A 185 5.14 -5.34 15.05
C VAL A 185 5.97 -6.24 14.16
N ASP A 186 5.78 -7.54 14.35
CA ASP A 186 6.22 -8.58 13.40
C ASP A 186 5.08 -8.85 12.41
N ILE A 187 5.31 -8.63 11.11
CA ILE A 187 4.29 -8.78 10.06
C ILE A 187 4.45 -10.15 9.41
N GLY A 188 3.38 -10.94 9.36
CA GLY A 188 3.40 -12.27 8.79
C GLY A 188 2.17 -12.61 7.94
N LEU A 189 2.01 -13.90 7.62
CA LEU A 189 0.86 -14.39 6.85
C LEU A 189 -0.32 -14.90 7.68
N ASN A 190 -0.09 -15.95 8.47
CA ASN A 190 -1.17 -16.56 9.26
C ASN A 190 -1.57 -15.65 10.42
N ASN A 191 -0.58 -14.97 10.96
CA ASN A 191 -0.68 -13.86 11.88
C ASN A 191 -0.24 -12.66 11.05
N LEU A 192 -1.18 -11.80 10.67
CA LEU A 192 -0.90 -10.63 9.83
C LEU A 192 0.07 -9.71 10.53
N ALA A 193 -0.13 -9.52 11.83
CA ALA A 193 0.71 -8.73 12.71
C ALA A 193 0.70 -9.38 14.10
N THR A 194 1.88 -9.53 14.69
CA THR A 194 2.05 -9.84 16.12
C THR A 194 2.65 -8.61 16.78
N VAL A 195 2.00 -8.10 17.83
CA VAL A 195 2.39 -6.87 18.52
C VAL A 195 2.85 -7.20 19.93
N GLY A 196 4.08 -6.83 20.24
CA GLY A 196 4.68 -6.87 21.57
C GLY A 196 5.17 -5.48 22.00
N SER A 197 5.46 -5.31 23.28
CA SER A 197 5.93 -4.04 23.85
C SER A 197 6.98 -4.28 24.93
N ASN A 198 7.74 -3.24 25.26
CA ASN A 198 8.63 -3.21 26.41
C ASN A 198 7.89 -2.93 27.74
N CYS A 199 6.56 -2.76 27.73
CA CYS A 199 5.74 -2.46 28.91
C CYS A 199 5.18 -3.77 29.54
N PRO A 200 5.43 -4.05 30.84
CA PRO A 200 4.93 -5.26 31.51
C PRO A 200 3.41 -5.38 31.63
N ASP A 201 2.71 -4.25 31.60
CA ASP A 201 1.24 -4.14 31.63
C ASP A 201 0.61 -4.22 30.24
N PHE A 202 1.42 -4.25 29.17
CA PHE A 202 0.92 -4.39 27.81
C PHE A 202 0.53 -5.84 27.53
N GLN A 203 -0.74 -6.08 27.21
CA GLN A 203 -1.21 -7.38 26.74
C GLN A 203 -0.82 -7.56 25.26
N PRO A 204 0.11 -8.46 24.91
CA PRO A 204 0.46 -8.73 23.52
C PRO A 204 -0.75 -9.27 22.77
N PHE A 205 -0.82 -8.96 21.48
CA PHE A 205 -1.93 -9.41 20.64
C PHE A 205 -1.50 -9.75 19.22
N ILE A 206 -2.29 -10.61 18.58
CA ILE A 206 -2.08 -11.09 17.22
C ILE A 206 -3.28 -10.74 16.37
N VAL A 207 -3.06 -9.94 15.34
CA VAL A 207 -4.04 -9.76 14.28
C VAL A 207 -4.00 -10.97 13.35
N CYS A 208 -5.12 -11.68 13.26
CA CYS A 208 -5.22 -12.86 12.42
C CYS A 208 -5.02 -12.51 10.93
N GLY A 209 -4.27 -13.30 10.16
CA GLY A 209 -4.16 -13.14 8.71
C GLY A 209 -4.89 -14.22 7.91
N LYS A 210 -5.49 -15.21 8.60
CA LYS A 210 -6.20 -16.34 7.94
C LYS A 210 -7.35 -15.89 7.04
N ALA A 211 -8.01 -14.78 7.36
CA ALA A 211 -9.09 -14.22 6.54
C ALA A 211 -8.58 -13.78 5.15
N LEU A 212 -7.42 -13.11 5.09
CA LEU A 212 -6.76 -12.73 3.84
C LEU A 212 -6.38 -13.95 3.02
N LYS A 213 -5.82 -14.98 3.69
CA LYS A 213 -5.45 -16.25 3.05
C LYS A 213 -6.66 -16.95 2.44
N SER A 214 -7.77 -17.05 3.19
CA SER A 214 -9.02 -17.64 2.71
C SER A 214 -9.60 -16.88 1.52
N CYS A 215 -9.63 -15.54 1.60
CA CYS A 215 -10.07 -14.69 0.50
C CYS A 215 -9.23 -14.91 -0.78
N ASN A 216 -7.90 -14.99 -0.65
CA ASN A 216 -7.01 -15.26 -1.78
C ASN A 216 -7.19 -16.67 -2.34
N GLN A 217 -7.38 -17.68 -1.48
CA GLN A 217 -7.61 -19.07 -1.92
C GLN A 217 -8.90 -19.18 -2.74
N GLN A 218 -10.00 -18.60 -2.25
CA GLN A 218 -11.28 -18.58 -2.97
C GLN A 218 -11.13 -17.84 -4.31
N TYR A 219 -10.49 -16.67 -4.30
CA TYR A 219 -10.22 -15.91 -5.51
C TYR A 219 -9.44 -16.72 -6.55
N ASN A 220 -8.35 -17.37 -6.15
CA ASN A 220 -7.52 -18.17 -7.06
C ASN A 220 -8.31 -19.35 -7.65
N LYS A 221 -9.11 -20.05 -6.84
CA LYS A 221 -9.97 -21.15 -7.28
C LYS A 221 -10.98 -20.68 -8.35
N VAL A 222 -11.70 -19.59 -8.06
CA VAL A 222 -12.73 -19.07 -8.98
C VAL A 222 -12.10 -18.46 -10.24
N LYS A 223 -10.94 -17.81 -10.11
CA LYS A 223 -10.19 -17.26 -11.24
C LYS A 223 -9.72 -18.37 -12.17
N ALA A 224 -9.13 -19.44 -11.64
CA ALA A 224 -8.67 -20.58 -12.45
C ALA A 224 -9.81 -21.21 -13.25
N LYS A 225 -10.96 -21.47 -12.60
CA LYS A 225 -12.17 -21.96 -13.28
C LYS A 225 -12.70 -20.99 -14.34
N SER A 226 -12.68 -19.70 -14.06
CA SER A 226 -13.15 -18.69 -15.03
C SER A 226 -12.18 -18.55 -16.21
N GLN A 227 -10.88 -18.76 -15.98
CA GLN A 227 -9.84 -18.68 -17.00
C GLN A 227 -9.87 -19.90 -17.93
N SER A 228 -10.15 -21.10 -17.41
CA SER A 228 -10.29 -22.32 -18.22
C SER A 228 -11.52 -22.32 -19.13
N GLN A 229 -12.48 -21.40 -18.90
CA GLN A 229 -13.65 -21.21 -19.75
C GLN A 229 -13.42 -20.17 -20.86
N LEU A 230 -12.24 -19.52 -20.88
CA LEU A 230 -11.88 -18.57 -21.93
C LEU A 230 -11.07 -19.28 -23.03
N PRO A 231 -11.13 -18.78 -24.29
CA PRO A 231 -10.21 -19.22 -25.34
C PRO A 231 -8.75 -19.12 -24.89
N THR A 232 -7.88 -19.98 -25.43
CA THR A 232 -6.46 -20.14 -25.02
C THR A 232 -5.69 -18.82 -24.96
N ASP A 233 -5.98 -17.89 -25.88
CA ASP A 233 -5.28 -16.59 -25.97
C ASP A 233 -5.98 -15.44 -25.23
N ARG A 234 -7.04 -15.73 -24.46
CA ARG A 234 -7.84 -14.71 -23.78
C ARG A 234 -7.66 -14.80 -22.27
N PHE A 235 -6.88 -13.88 -21.72
CA PHE A 235 -6.60 -13.77 -20.27
C PHE A 235 -7.49 -12.77 -19.54
N TYR A 236 -8.46 -12.17 -20.23
CA TYR A 236 -9.34 -11.12 -19.71
C TYR A 236 -10.82 -11.41 -19.98
N SER A 237 -11.64 -11.24 -18.94
CA SER A 237 -13.10 -11.15 -19.02
C SER A 237 -13.63 -10.21 -17.95
N HIS A 238 -14.82 -9.62 -18.17
CA HIS A 238 -15.48 -8.78 -17.17
C HIS A 238 -15.73 -9.52 -15.85
N LYS A 239 -15.98 -10.83 -15.92
CA LYS A 239 -16.15 -11.68 -14.74
C LYS A 239 -14.85 -11.78 -13.92
N ILE A 240 -13.70 -11.97 -14.58
CA ILE A 240 -12.39 -12.01 -13.92
C ILE A 240 -12.02 -10.63 -13.34
N GLU A 241 -12.32 -9.55 -14.07
CA GLU A 241 -12.09 -8.18 -13.60
C GLU A 241 -12.93 -7.88 -12.34
N ALA A 242 -14.23 -8.16 -12.36
CA ALA A 242 -15.12 -7.99 -11.22
C ALA A 242 -14.66 -8.82 -10.01
N LEU A 243 -14.28 -10.08 -10.23
CA LEU A 243 -13.72 -10.96 -9.21
C LEU A 243 -12.43 -10.37 -8.59
N THR A 244 -11.55 -9.81 -9.42
CA THR A 244 -10.30 -9.17 -8.98
C THR A 244 -10.58 -7.91 -8.16
N ASN A 245 -11.54 -7.09 -8.60
CA ASN A 245 -11.95 -5.88 -7.89
C ASN A 245 -12.56 -6.20 -6.52
N LYS A 246 -13.45 -7.19 -6.44
CA LYS A 246 -14.03 -7.66 -5.18
C LYS A 246 -12.95 -8.16 -4.21
N ARG A 247 -12.00 -8.95 -4.70
CA ARG A 247 -10.84 -9.40 -3.91
C ARG A 247 -10.02 -8.21 -3.39
N ASN A 248 -9.69 -7.26 -4.26
CA ASN A 248 -8.92 -6.07 -3.88
C ASN A 248 -9.64 -5.26 -2.79
N ALA A 249 -10.94 -5.04 -2.93
CA ALA A 249 -11.75 -4.33 -1.94
C ALA A 249 -11.75 -5.04 -0.58
N LYS A 250 -11.94 -6.38 -0.55
CA LYS A 250 -11.88 -7.18 0.68
C LYS A 250 -10.53 -7.11 1.38
N MET A 251 -9.44 -7.22 0.60
CA MET A 251 -8.08 -7.13 1.13
C MET A 251 -7.81 -5.74 1.70
N ASP A 252 -8.21 -4.70 0.96
CA ASP A 252 -8.01 -3.30 1.36
C ASP A 252 -8.76 -2.97 2.64
N TYR A 253 -10.04 -3.36 2.73
CA TYR A 253 -10.86 -3.21 3.92
C TYR A 253 -10.20 -3.88 5.12
N TYR A 254 -9.79 -5.14 4.98
CA TYR A 254 -9.17 -5.88 6.07
C TYR A 254 -7.88 -5.22 6.58
N LEU A 255 -7.01 -4.77 5.67
CA LEU A 255 -5.77 -4.11 6.05
C LEU A 255 -6.02 -2.74 6.71
N HIS A 256 -7.00 -1.98 6.21
CA HIS A 256 -7.39 -0.71 6.83
C HIS A 256 -7.93 -0.93 8.25
N THR A 257 -8.85 -1.88 8.46
CA THR A 257 -9.40 -2.09 9.80
C THR A 257 -8.36 -2.69 10.75
N SER A 258 -7.49 -3.57 10.25
CA SER A 258 -6.37 -4.12 11.02
C SER A 258 -5.36 -3.08 11.47
N SER A 259 -4.93 -2.20 10.57
CA SER A 259 -3.98 -1.14 10.90
C SER A 259 -4.62 -0.10 11.83
N ARG A 260 -5.90 0.22 11.65
CA ARG A 260 -6.61 1.12 12.57
C ARG A 260 -6.70 0.51 13.97
N PHE A 261 -7.10 -0.76 14.06
CA PHE A 261 -7.17 -1.48 15.33
C PHE A 261 -5.83 -1.47 16.07
N ILE A 262 -4.72 -1.77 15.38
CA ILE A 262 -3.38 -1.76 16.00
C ILE A 262 -3.10 -0.37 16.59
N ILE A 263 -3.23 0.70 15.79
CA ILE A 263 -2.97 2.06 16.25
C ILE A 263 -3.88 2.46 17.41
N ASP A 264 -5.17 2.10 17.38
CA ASP A 264 -6.09 2.38 18.50
C ASP A 264 -5.66 1.68 19.79
N GLN A 265 -5.15 0.44 19.71
CA GLN A 265 -4.61 -0.26 20.88
C GLN A 265 -3.34 0.40 21.41
N LEU A 266 -2.45 0.86 20.52
CA LEU A 266 -1.23 1.56 20.92
C LEU A 266 -1.54 2.89 21.62
N VAL A 267 -2.49 3.66 21.10
CA VAL A 267 -2.95 4.91 21.72
C VAL A 267 -3.54 4.65 23.11
N LYS A 268 -4.38 3.61 23.27
CA LYS A 268 -4.96 3.24 24.57
C LYS A 268 -3.92 2.88 25.64
N GLN A 269 -2.76 2.39 25.21
CA GLN A 269 -1.66 1.97 26.07
C GLN A 269 -0.55 3.04 26.16
N ASP A 270 -0.80 4.25 25.65
CA ASP A 270 0.14 5.37 25.60
C ASP A 270 1.49 5.03 24.96
N VAL A 271 1.50 4.15 23.95
CA VAL A 271 2.71 3.86 23.18
C VAL A 271 2.98 5.01 22.22
N LYS A 272 4.22 5.53 22.21
CA LYS A 272 4.62 6.67 21.36
C LYS A 272 5.61 6.30 20.26
N HIS A 273 6.19 5.10 20.31
CA HIS A 273 7.12 4.63 19.29
C HIS A 273 6.74 3.22 18.85
N LEU A 274 6.47 3.07 17.55
CA LEU A 274 6.17 1.81 16.88
C LEU A 274 7.33 1.38 15.99
N ILE A 275 7.88 0.21 16.25
CA ILE A 275 8.90 -0.41 15.41
C ILE A 275 8.25 -1.48 14.54
N ILE A 276 8.57 -1.51 13.25
CA ILE A 276 8.00 -2.47 12.31
C ILE A 276 9.12 -3.31 11.71
N GLY A 277 9.05 -4.63 11.90
CA GLY A 277 9.91 -5.59 11.22
C GLY A 277 9.54 -5.73 9.75
N LYS A 278 10.54 -5.59 8.87
CA LYS A 278 10.40 -5.77 7.43
C LYS A 278 11.73 -6.18 6.81
N ASN A 279 11.80 -7.40 6.28
CA ASN A 279 12.89 -7.80 5.41
C ASN A 279 12.67 -7.32 3.96
N ASP A 280 13.70 -6.74 3.36
CA ASP A 280 13.66 -6.38 1.94
C ASP A 280 13.63 -7.64 1.06
N ASN A 281 12.87 -7.56 -0.04
CA ASN A 281 12.64 -8.68 -0.97
C ASN A 281 12.14 -9.98 -0.33
N TRP A 282 11.62 -9.93 0.90
CA TRP A 282 11.03 -11.06 1.60
C TRP A 282 9.83 -11.70 0.89
N LYS A 283 9.30 -11.09 -0.17
CA LYS A 283 8.29 -11.71 -1.04
C LYS A 283 8.89 -12.60 -2.12
N GLN A 284 10.15 -12.34 -2.49
CA GLN A 284 10.83 -12.93 -3.64
C GLN A 284 11.75 -14.07 -3.21
N ASN A 285 12.40 -13.94 -2.04
CA ASN A 285 13.34 -14.94 -1.52
C ASN A 285 12.70 -15.95 -0.55
N LEU A 286 11.42 -16.25 -0.71
CA LEU A 286 10.72 -17.17 0.20
C LEU A 286 11.03 -18.61 -0.17
N ASN A 287 11.75 -19.32 0.71
CA ASN A 287 11.85 -20.77 0.68
C ASN A 287 10.82 -21.41 1.64
N LEU A 288 9.54 -21.01 1.55
CA LEU A 288 8.46 -21.53 2.41
C LEU A 288 7.58 -22.61 1.72
N GLY A 289 7.97 -23.03 0.51
CA GLY A 289 7.23 -23.95 -0.36
C GLY A 289 6.25 -23.23 -1.30
N LYS A 290 6.01 -23.82 -2.49
CA LYS A 290 5.25 -23.21 -3.61
C LYS A 290 3.92 -22.55 -3.19
N GLN A 291 3.10 -23.26 -2.40
CA GLN A 291 1.79 -22.79 -1.96
C GLN A 291 1.86 -21.61 -0.97
N ASN A 292 2.81 -21.64 -0.04
CA ASN A 292 2.99 -20.55 0.93
C ASN A 292 3.57 -19.32 0.25
N ASN A 293 4.51 -19.48 -0.68
CA ASN A 293 5.09 -18.39 -1.46
C ASN A 293 4.02 -17.63 -2.27
N GLN A 294 3.08 -18.35 -2.91
CA GLN A 294 1.96 -17.75 -3.63
C GLN A 294 1.00 -16.98 -2.69
N SER A 295 0.72 -17.56 -1.52
CA SER A 295 -0.11 -16.89 -0.50
C SER A 295 0.59 -15.63 0.03
N PHE A 296 1.91 -15.67 0.15
CA PHE A 296 2.71 -14.56 0.66
C PHE A 296 2.77 -13.37 -0.29
N THR A 297 3.15 -13.67 -1.53
CA THR A 297 3.29 -12.68 -2.60
C THR A 297 1.98 -11.90 -2.84
N SER A 298 0.84 -12.58 -2.67
CA SER A 298 -0.50 -12.02 -2.91
C SER A 298 -1.05 -11.08 -1.82
N ILE A 299 -0.45 -11.04 -0.62
CA ILE A 299 -0.81 -10.07 0.44
C ILE A 299 0.00 -8.79 0.28
N PRO A 300 -0.60 -7.58 0.20
CA PRO A 300 0.13 -6.36 -0.04
C PRO A 300 0.72 -5.77 1.26
N HIS A 301 1.70 -6.46 1.86
CA HIS A 301 2.34 -6.02 3.11
C HIS A 301 2.93 -4.61 3.08
N ALA A 302 3.54 -4.19 1.97
CA ALA A 302 4.06 -2.82 1.83
C ALA A 302 2.94 -1.78 2.03
N ARG A 303 1.74 -2.05 1.53
CA ARG A 303 0.57 -1.20 1.75
C ARG A 303 0.10 -1.23 3.20
N PHE A 304 0.20 -2.37 3.87
CA PHE A 304 -0.13 -2.48 5.30
C PHE A 304 0.84 -1.66 6.17
N ILE A 305 2.15 -1.71 5.88
CA ILE A 305 3.16 -0.87 6.55
C ILE A 305 2.87 0.61 6.31
N GLN A 306 2.59 1.02 5.07
CA GLN A 306 2.18 2.40 4.78
C GLN A 306 0.95 2.82 5.57
N GLN A 307 -0.03 1.92 5.72
CA GLN A 307 -1.23 2.19 6.51
C GLN A 307 -0.97 2.30 8.01
N LEU A 308 -0.04 1.53 8.56
CA LEU A 308 0.40 1.70 9.94
C LEU A 308 1.12 3.04 10.11
N ASP A 309 2.04 3.36 9.20
CA ASP A 309 2.86 4.57 9.23
C ASP A 309 2.02 5.86 9.23
N TYR A 310 1.19 6.09 8.20
CA TYR A 310 0.41 7.33 8.16
C TYR A 310 -0.59 7.43 9.33
N LYS A 311 -1.16 6.30 9.79
CA LYS A 311 -2.11 6.33 10.91
C LYS A 311 -1.43 6.58 12.24
N ALA A 312 -0.24 6.04 12.44
CA ALA A 312 0.59 6.33 13.60
C ALA A 312 0.97 7.81 13.63
N GLN A 313 1.43 8.36 12.50
CA GLN A 313 1.74 9.78 12.38
C GLN A 313 0.53 10.68 12.69
N LEU A 314 -0.69 10.28 12.29
CA LEU A 314 -1.92 11.04 12.58
C LEU A 314 -2.25 11.15 14.07
N VAL A 315 -1.72 10.26 14.90
CA VAL A 315 -1.96 10.23 16.35
C VAL A 315 -0.69 10.49 17.17
N GLY A 316 0.38 10.98 16.53
CA GLY A 316 1.62 11.36 17.20
C GLY A 316 2.51 10.19 17.61
N ILE A 317 2.38 9.04 16.94
CA ILE A 317 3.26 7.87 17.16
C ILE A 317 4.39 7.88 16.13
N LYS A 318 5.64 7.85 16.59
CA LYS A 318 6.83 7.68 15.75
C LYS A 318 6.85 6.28 15.17
N VAL A 319 7.19 6.14 13.90
CA VAL A 319 7.39 4.83 13.26
C VAL A 319 8.83 4.65 12.83
N THR A 320 9.40 3.48 13.12
CA THR A 320 10.71 3.05 12.64
C THR A 320 10.58 1.70 11.96
N VAL A 321 10.99 1.61 10.70
CA VAL A 321 11.00 0.35 9.95
C VAL A 321 12.42 -0.21 9.98
N THR A 322 12.58 -1.46 10.38
CA THR A 322 13.89 -2.14 10.50
C THR A 322 13.84 -3.52 9.84
N GLU A 323 15.01 -4.04 9.45
CA GLU A 323 15.15 -5.43 9.02
C GLU A 323 15.08 -6.38 10.23
N GLU A 324 14.58 -7.60 10.01
CA GLU A 324 14.22 -8.56 11.06
C GLU A 324 15.05 -9.86 10.99
N SER A 325 16.22 -9.83 10.34
CA SER A 325 17.15 -10.96 10.26
C SER A 325 17.50 -11.49 11.65
N TYR A 326 17.48 -12.82 11.78
CA TYR A 326 17.76 -13.58 13.00
C TYR A 326 16.78 -13.38 14.18
N THR A 327 15.84 -12.43 14.10
CA THR A 327 14.87 -12.13 15.18
C THR A 327 13.96 -13.32 15.54
N SER A 328 13.66 -14.19 14.58
CA SER A 328 12.84 -15.39 14.81
C SER A 328 13.62 -16.59 15.37
N LYS A 329 14.96 -16.53 15.39
CA LYS A 329 15.84 -17.64 15.79
C LYS A 329 16.41 -17.42 17.18
N CYS A 330 16.89 -16.21 17.45
CA CYS A 330 17.44 -15.85 18.75
C CYS A 330 16.34 -15.81 19.82
N SER A 331 16.68 -16.22 21.02
CA SER A 331 15.78 -16.21 22.17
C SER A 331 15.70 -14.82 22.79
N PHE A 332 14.48 -14.27 22.88
CA PHE A 332 14.23 -13.05 23.61
C PHE A 332 14.51 -13.21 25.11
N LEU A 333 14.04 -14.30 25.72
CA LEU A 333 14.17 -14.51 27.17
C LEU A 333 15.61 -14.72 27.63
N ASP A 334 16.47 -15.24 26.74
CA ASP A 334 17.88 -15.47 27.04
C ASP A 334 18.75 -14.24 26.72
N PHE A 335 18.15 -13.11 26.34
CA PHE A 335 18.83 -11.93 25.81
C PHE A 335 19.86 -12.27 24.72
N GLU A 336 19.58 -13.30 23.92
CA GLU A 336 20.54 -13.80 22.94
C GLU A 336 20.84 -12.72 21.89
N PRO A 337 22.12 -12.45 21.56
CA PRO A 337 22.47 -11.43 20.58
C PRO A 337 21.83 -11.72 19.22
N ILE A 338 21.23 -10.70 18.60
CA ILE A 338 20.42 -10.83 17.38
C ILE A 338 21.32 -10.88 16.14
N GLN A 339 22.02 -11.98 15.99
CA GLN A 339 22.94 -12.25 14.89
C GLN A 339 22.95 -13.74 14.55
N LYS A 340 23.72 -14.11 13.52
CA LYS A 340 23.97 -15.52 13.23
C LYS A 340 24.79 -16.12 14.38
N GLN A 341 24.21 -17.09 15.07
CA GLN A 341 24.92 -17.87 16.08
C GLN A 341 25.42 -19.20 15.50
N VAL A 342 26.50 -19.73 16.07
CA VAL A 342 26.98 -21.09 15.77
C VAL A 342 25.98 -22.10 16.36
N GLU A 343 25.65 -21.91 17.64
CA GLU A 343 24.59 -22.63 18.34
C GLU A 343 23.62 -21.61 18.94
N TYR A 344 22.32 -21.85 18.77
CA TYR A 344 21.28 -20.97 19.29
C TYR A 344 20.85 -21.44 20.69
N LEU A 345 20.73 -20.52 21.64
CA LEU A 345 20.29 -20.80 23.01
C LEU A 345 18.82 -21.24 23.05
N GLY A 346 18.00 -20.58 22.24
CA GLY A 346 16.60 -20.93 22.05
C GLY A 346 16.34 -21.69 20.75
N LYS A 347 15.17 -22.33 20.67
CA LYS A 347 14.72 -22.96 19.42
C LYS A 347 13.23 -22.85 19.20
N ARG A 348 12.87 -22.69 17.93
CA ARG A 348 11.48 -22.83 17.48
C ARG A 348 11.14 -24.32 17.44
N VAL A 349 10.27 -24.77 18.35
CA VAL A 349 9.85 -26.18 18.44
C VAL A 349 8.87 -26.53 17.32
N LYS A 350 7.87 -25.67 17.13
CA LYS A 350 6.89 -25.79 16.04
C LYS A 350 6.33 -24.42 15.69
N ARG A 351 5.50 -24.35 14.66
CA ARG A 351 4.87 -23.09 14.26
C ARG A 351 4.08 -22.49 15.44
N GLY A 352 4.40 -21.25 15.80
CA GLY A 352 3.78 -20.54 16.92
C GLY A 352 4.35 -20.85 18.31
N LEU A 353 5.33 -21.77 18.44
CA LEU A 353 5.90 -22.16 19.74
C LEU A 353 7.44 -22.09 19.72
N PHE A 354 7.99 -21.28 20.62
CA PHE A 354 9.41 -21.12 20.87
C PHE A 354 9.76 -21.65 22.26
N LYS A 355 10.98 -22.17 22.43
CA LYS A 355 11.52 -22.67 23.70
C LYS A 355 12.84 -21.95 23.98
N ALA A 356 12.93 -21.28 25.13
CA ALA A 356 14.16 -20.67 25.63
C ALA A 356 15.11 -21.72 26.25
N SER A 357 16.35 -21.32 26.56
CA SER A 357 17.38 -22.19 27.13
C SER A 357 16.92 -22.83 28.45
N ASN A 358 16.27 -22.05 29.31
CA ASN A 358 15.70 -22.48 30.59
C ASN A 358 14.47 -23.42 30.48
N GLY A 359 14.07 -23.78 29.26
CA GLY A 359 12.97 -24.68 29.00
C GLY A 359 11.59 -24.03 28.86
N LYS A 360 11.46 -22.74 29.20
CA LYS A 360 10.20 -21.99 29.11
C LYS A 360 9.73 -21.89 27.66
N LYS A 361 8.44 -22.15 27.45
CA LYS A 361 7.80 -22.14 26.13
C LYS A 361 6.86 -20.94 26.00
N TYR A 362 6.94 -20.23 24.89
CA TYR A 362 6.11 -19.05 24.62
C TYR A 362 5.88 -18.88 23.12
N ASN A 363 5.13 -17.84 22.74
CA ASN A 363 4.75 -17.64 21.36
C ASN A 363 5.95 -17.23 20.48
N ALA A 364 6.17 -17.98 19.39
CA ALA A 364 7.31 -17.74 18.50
C ALA A 364 7.23 -16.43 17.70
N ASP A 365 6.03 -15.96 17.38
CA ASP A 365 5.88 -14.71 16.63
C ASP A 365 5.98 -13.50 17.59
N LEU A 366 5.58 -13.67 18.86
CA LEU A 366 5.87 -12.70 19.92
C LEU A 366 7.38 -12.59 20.19
N ASN A 367 8.11 -13.70 20.17
CA ASN A 367 9.57 -13.70 20.23
C ASN A 367 10.18 -12.82 19.12
N GLY A 368 9.72 -13.00 17.88
CA GLY A 368 10.14 -12.19 16.74
C GLY A 368 9.87 -10.71 16.96
N SER A 369 8.65 -10.36 17.36
CA SER A 369 8.26 -8.97 17.67
C SER A 369 9.12 -8.33 18.76
N LEU A 370 9.40 -9.03 19.86
CA LEU A 370 10.20 -8.49 20.96
C LEU A 370 11.68 -8.37 20.58
N ASN A 371 12.21 -9.29 19.77
CA ASN A 371 13.56 -9.17 19.24
C ASN A 371 13.69 -8.02 18.22
N ILE A 372 12.67 -7.76 17.40
CA ILE A 372 12.64 -6.56 16.54
C ILE A 372 12.76 -5.29 17.40
N LEU A 373 12.08 -5.26 18.56
CA LEU A 373 12.19 -4.16 19.52
C LEU A 373 13.63 -4.01 20.01
N ARG A 374 14.19 -5.08 20.61
CA ARG A 374 15.58 -5.13 21.11
C ARG A 374 16.60 -4.66 20.07
N LYS A 375 16.42 -5.04 18.82
CA LYS A 375 17.34 -4.69 17.72
C LYS A 375 17.45 -3.18 17.47
N VAL A 376 16.39 -2.42 17.73
CA VAL A 376 16.35 -0.97 17.44
C VAL A 376 16.70 -0.14 18.67
N VAL A 377 16.24 -0.55 19.85
CA VAL A 377 16.37 0.28 21.07
C VAL A 377 17.35 -0.30 22.10
N GLY A 378 17.92 -1.47 21.82
CA GLY A 378 18.81 -2.17 22.74
C GLY A 378 18.08 -2.86 23.88
N ASP A 379 18.86 -3.43 24.80
CA ASP A 379 18.35 -4.21 25.92
C ASP A 379 18.03 -3.36 27.16
N SER A 380 18.59 -2.15 27.25
CA SER A 380 18.43 -1.26 28.41
C SER A 380 16.98 -0.84 28.68
N VAL A 381 16.12 -0.85 27.65
CA VAL A 381 14.69 -0.58 27.80
C VAL A 381 13.95 -1.66 28.61
N PHE A 382 14.60 -2.78 28.91
CA PHE A 382 14.09 -3.89 29.71
C PHE A 382 14.71 -3.96 31.11
N ASP A 383 15.67 -3.10 31.43
CA ASP A 383 16.33 -3.08 32.73
C ASP A 383 15.31 -2.84 33.86
N GLY A 384 15.42 -3.63 34.92
CA GLY A 384 14.50 -3.58 36.06
C GLY A 384 13.07 -4.09 35.78
N LYS A 385 12.79 -4.62 34.57
CA LYS A 385 11.47 -5.17 34.22
C LYS A 385 11.45 -6.69 34.33
N LEU A 386 10.32 -7.22 34.79
CA LEU A 386 10.02 -8.66 34.72
C LEU A 386 9.71 -9.06 33.28
N ILE A 387 10.75 -9.32 32.48
CA ILE A 387 10.65 -9.66 31.04
C ILE A 387 9.74 -10.87 30.76
N GLU A 388 9.58 -11.72 31.76
CA GLU A 388 8.71 -12.88 31.73
C GLU A 388 7.23 -12.52 31.59
N ARG A 389 6.84 -11.34 32.07
CA ARG A 389 5.50 -10.78 31.88
C ARG A 389 5.27 -10.26 30.45
N LEU A 390 6.34 -10.06 29.68
CA LEU A 390 6.26 -9.60 28.28
C LEU A 390 5.97 -10.74 27.31
N VAL A 391 6.24 -11.99 27.71
CA VAL A 391 6.05 -13.21 26.88
C VAL A 391 4.76 -13.97 27.20
N VAL A 392 3.76 -13.29 27.77
CA VAL A 392 2.44 -13.87 28.05
C VAL A 392 1.72 -14.27 26.76
N SER A 393 0.72 -15.15 26.88
CA SER A 393 -0.06 -15.63 25.75
C SER A 393 -0.74 -14.48 25.00
N PRO A 394 -0.42 -14.26 23.71
CA PRO A 394 -1.02 -13.17 22.95
C PRO A 394 -2.51 -13.40 22.72
N VAL A 395 -3.32 -12.35 22.87
CA VAL A 395 -4.74 -12.38 22.51
C VAL A 395 -4.87 -12.35 20.99
N ARG A 396 -5.63 -13.29 20.41
CA ARG A 396 -5.86 -13.33 18.97
C ARG A 396 -7.11 -12.54 18.61
N VAL A 397 -6.97 -11.58 17.71
CA VAL A 397 -8.05 -10.69 17.29
C VAL A 397 -8.36 -10.80 15.80
N LYS A 398 -9.61 -10.51 15.46
CA LYS A 398 -10.14 -10.40 14.10
C LYS A 398 -10.78 -9.02 13.97
N PRO A 399 -10.02 -8.01 13.52
CA PRO A 399 -10.47 -6.62 13.56
C PRO A 399 -11.41 -6.31 12.37
N TYR A 400 -12.44 -7.11 12.14
CA TYR A 400 -13.44 -6.85 11.11
C TYR A 400 -14.83 -7.17 11.63
N GLN A 401 -15.80 -6.33 11.28
CA GLN A 401 -17.21 -6.63 11.52
C GLN A 401 -17.67 -7.72 10.55
N ALA A 402 -18.24 -8.82 11.07
CA ALA A 402 -18.93 -9.81 10.25
C ALA A 402 -20.14 -9.14 9.57
N GLY A 403 -20.34 -9.38 8.27
CA GLY A 403 -21.39 -8.75 7.45
C GLY A 403 -20.90 -7.65 6.51
N CYS A 404 -19.89 -6.85 6.88
CA CYS A 404 -19.35 -5.79 5.99
C CYS A 404 -18.57 -6.32 4.77
N LEU A 405 -18.14 -7.59 4.79
CA LEU A 405 -17.47 -8.23 3.66
C LEU A 405 -18.40 -8.54 2.48
N ASP A 406 -19.72 -8.45 2.68
CA ASP A 406 -20.74 -8.60 1.63
C ASP A 406 -21.29 -7.26 1.13
N ILE A 407 -20.90 -6.14 1.77
CA ILE A 407 -21.32 -4.78 1.42
C ILE A 407 -20.32 -4.08 0.48
N CYS A 408 -19.17 -4.70 0.18
CA CYS A 408 -18.29 -4.21 -0.88
C CYS A 408 -18.75 -4.72 -2.26
N PRO A 409 -19.04 -3.82 -3.22
CA PRO A 409 -19.62 -4.14 -4.53
C PRO A 409 -18.78 -5.12 -5.35
#